data_AF-J0DB78-F1
#
_entry.id   AF-J0DB78-F1
#
_cell.length_a   1.000
_cell.length_b   1.000
_cell.length_c   1.000
_cell.angle_alpha   90.00
_cell.angle_beta   90.00
_cell.angle_gamma   90.00
#
_symmetry.space_group_name_H-M   'P 1'
#
loop_
_entity.id
_entity.type
_entity.pdbx_description
1 polymer ?
#
loop_
_entity_poly.entity_id
_entity_poly.type
_entity_poly.pdbx_seq_one_letter_code
_entity_poly.pdbx_strand_id
1 'polypeptide(L)'
;MDAIPTLEVLSVPKPIACPAERFDTTTCGEKAKWVRIERGGLTFLIALCGDHRIVAVLCSVDKAKFFKWATTDFERSLMNLGTGNRLPERAVDRCTHCRARMHTDCDNWLCKKCCVKLGYNCSVRKHETEEARPEIPLMCIKDHVWQGEDEDEPAPGEREIIDVDKEPEVIVIDDDDAAEPHIDEEARAPRGDEADIARAIQLSLLSVDEEARALRGEEADIARAIQLSLLSMRDQAAQQDEDEDEDDPYVEDGDLSRATKLSRWAAARLQRYGAGPSRLADDESRTIRVRVSCEHLWEANAARDSGNAIYRTVVTVPASRGEQGEFFESDLTDAALADLKLNSRLLKKVRVWDNNREKYLLAYPGEDDDAADPCFAWEVKYSAERRMQFLIVTALEDLEDHVELTVAEKGRDEEHEWDELRPLLLRVEVHHYEKKGYCQGELLIATGDCYVRRRRFYIEDCKVALSDLCENDRMALDLEDADVGVMDDGDDRRGGITMDTPLNAVPWTSATDDHELKLVI
;
A
#
# COMPACT_ATOMS: atom_id res chain seq x y z
N MET A 1 19.29 37.02 -19.65
CA MET A 1 18.68 36.32 -18.51
C MET A 1 18.58 37.36 -17.42
N ASP A 2 17.42 38.00 -17.32
CA ASP A 2 17.21 39.08 -16.36
C ASP A 2 17.12 38.48 -14.95
N ALA A 3 17.88 39.05 -14.03
CA ALA A 3 17.89 38.62 -12.63
C ALA A 3 16.49 38.80 -12.04
N ILE A 4 15.91 37.73 -11.49
CA ILE A 4 14.69 37.79 -10.70
C ILE A 4 14.99 38.72 -9.51
N PRO A 5 14.23 39.83 -9.32
CA PRO A 5 14.46 40.74 -8.21
C PRO A 5 14.38 39.97 -6.90
N THR A 6 15.44 40.04 -6.09
CA THR A 6 15.46 39.48 -4.74
C THR A 6 14.32 40.11 -3.93
N LEU A 7 13.46 39.25 -3.37
CA LEU A 7 12.20 39.55 -2.68
C LEU A 7 12.39 40.29 -1.33
N GLU A 8 13.54 40.95 -1.11
CA GLU A 8 14.04 41.31 0.21
C GLU A 8 13.35 42.52 0.87
N VAL A 9 12.55 43.31 0.14
CA VAL A 9 11.81 44.45 0.76
C VAL A 9 10.40 44.60 0.20
N LEU A 10 9.66 43.52 -0.02
CA LEU A 10 8.21 43.64 -0.17
C LEU A 10 7.59 43.86 1.21
N SER A 11 7.05 45.06 1.42
CA SER A 11 6.19 45.38 2.56
C SER A 11 5.06 44.35 2.65
N VAL A 12 4.87 43.77 3.84
CA VAL A 12 3.83 42.75 4.06
C VAL A 12 2.47 43.34 3.70
N PRO A 13 1.66 42.71 2.82
CA PRO A 13 0.36 43.23 2.45
C PRO A 13 -0.57 43.32 3.67
N LYS A 14 -1.64 44.13 3.55
CA LYS A 14 -2.69 44.15 4.57
C LYS A 14 -3.29 42.73 4.72
N PRO A 15 -3.71 42.36 5.95
CA PRO A 15 -4.49 41.13 6.17
C PRO A 15 -5.68 41.05 5.21
N ILE A 16 -6.03 39.83 4.84
CA ILE A 16 -7.18 39.56 3.95
C ILE A 16 -8.28 38.86 4.73
N ALA A 17 -9.52 39.00 4.29
CA ALA A 17 -10.62 38.17 4.75
C ALA A 17 -10.51 36.77 4.14
N CYS A 18 -10.67 35.75 4.97
CA CYS A 18 -10.69 34.36 4.55
C CYS A 18 -11.83 34.14 3.53
N PRO A 19 -11.54 33.77 2.27
CA PRO A 19 -12.56 33.58 1.25
C PRO A 19 -13.12 32.16 1.23
N ALA A 20 -12.74 31.29 2.18
CA ALA A 20 -13.24 29.94 2.23
C ALA A 20 -14.76 29.93 2.51
N GLU A 21 -15.50 29.09 1.79
CA GLU A 21 -16.93 28.87 2.01
C GLU A 21 -17.12 27.82 3.11
N ARG A 22 -17.88 28.16 4.14
CA ARG A 22 -18.36 27.23 5.18
C ARG A 22 -19.50 26.38 4.61
N PHE A 23 -19.85 25.31 5.32
CA PHE A 23 -20.93 24.38 4.91
C PHE A 23 -22.28 25.04 4.67
N ASP A 24 -22.59 26.09 5.42
CA ASP A 24 -23.83 26.86 5.29
C ASP A 24 -23.80 27.83 4.09
N THR A 25 -22.82 27.69 3.19
CA THR A 25 -22.54 28.54 2.03
C THR A 25 -22.13 29.97 2.38
N THR A 26 -21.90 30.26 3.66
CA THR A 26 -21.37 31.57 4.08
C THR A 26 -19.86 31.60 3.91
N THR A 27 -19.31 32.75 3.51
CA THR A 27 -17.84 32.93 3.50
C THR A 27 -17.35 33.09 4.93
N CYS A 28 -16.29 32.36 5.31
CA CYS A 28 -15.66 32.42 6.63
C CYS A 28 -15.43 33.86 7.08
N GLY A 29 -14.81 34.67 6.22
CA GLY A 29 -14.65 36.09 6.48
C GLY A 29 -13.93 36.38 7.78
N GLU A 30 -12.98 35.53 8.21
CA GLU A 30 -12.05 35.79 9.32
C GLU A 30 -10.75 36.44 8.85
N LYS A 31 -10.07 37.16 9.75
CA LYS A 31 -8.83 37.87 9.45
C LYS A 31 -7.69 36.89 9.22
N ALA A 32 -7.22 36.79 7.98
CA ALA A 32 -6.06 35.99 7.60
C ALA A 32 -4.77 36.85 7.58
N LYS A 33 -3.77 36.47 8.37
CA LYS A 33 -2.49 37.20 8.51
C LYS A 33 -1.44 36.65 7.55
N TRP A 34 -0.63 37.53 6.97
CA TRP A 34 0.47 37.13 6.09
C TRP A 34 1.71 36.70 6.89
N VAL A 35 2.23 35.50 6.61
CA VAL A 35 3.39 34.90 7.28
C VAL A 35 4.39 34.42 6.24
N ARG A 36 5.69 34.59 6.50
CA ARG A 36 6.77 34.07 5.64
C ARG A 36 7.06 32.62 6.01
N ILE A 37 7.17 31.76 5.01
CA ILE A 37 7.59 30.37 5.16
C ILE A 37 8.74 30.06 4.20
N GLU A 38 9.64 29.16 4.59
CA GLU A 38 10.73 28.69 3.74
C GLU A 38 10.45 27.27 3.24
N ARG A 39 10.66 27.01 1.95
CA ARG A 39 10.46 25.69 1.34
C ARG A 39 11.40 25.49 0.15
N GLY A 40 12.17 24.40 0.17
CA GLY A 40 13.08 24.06 -0.94
C GLY A 40 14.13 25.14 -1.24
N GLY A 41 14.54 25.90 -0.21
CA GLY A 41 15.45 27.05 -0.36
C GLY A 41 14.81 28.32 -0.90
N LEU A 42 13.48 28.35 -1.08
CA LEU A 42 12.72 29.53 -1.50
C LEU A 42 11.84 30.06 -0.36
N THR A 43 11.71 31.37 -0.22
CA THR A 43 10.83 32.02 0.75
C THR A 43 9.50 32.39 0.09
N PHE A 44 8.39 31.97 0.68
CA PHE A 44 7.03 32.29 0.25
C PHE A 44 6.33 33.17 1.30
N LEU A 45 5.42 34.04 0.87
CA LEU A 45 4.51 34.77 1.77
C LEU A 45 3.11 34.19 1.63
N ILE A 46 2.56 33.66 2.72
CA ILE A 46 1.27 32.96 2.74
C ILE A 46 0.28 33.65 3.68
N ALA A 47 -1.02 33.59 3.39
CA ALA A 47 -2.08 34.08 4.27
C ALA A 47 -2.64 32.93 5.12
N LEU A 48 -2.65 33.10 6.44
CA LEU A 48 -3.13 32.12 7.43
C LEU A 48 -4.40 32.60 8.14
N CYS A 49 -5.48 31.87 7.98
CA CYS A 49 -6.72 31.97 8.76
C CYS A 49 -6.67 31.01 9.97
N GLY A 50 -7.28 31.38 11.10
CA GLY A 50 -7.31 30.56 12.32
C GLY A 50 -8.00 29.22 12.07
N ASP A 51 -9.21 29.28 11.51
CA ASP A 51 -9.99 28.09 11.13
C ASP A 51 -9.40 27.38 9.90
N HIS A 52 -9.14 28.15 8.82
CA HIS A 52 -8.91 27.59 7.48
C HIS A 52 -7.43 27.46 7.09
N ARG A 53 -6.50 27.69 8.02
CA ARG A 53 -5.04 27.60 7.80
C ARG A 53 -4.60 28.37 6.54
N ILE A 54 -3.86 27.76 5.61
CA ILE A 54 -3.33 28.43 4.41
C ILE A 54 -4.46 28.68 3.40
N VAL A 55 -4.85 29.94 3.25
CA VAL A 55 -5.93 30.36 2.35
C VAL A 55 -5.43 31.05 1.08
N ALA A 56 -4.21 31.59 1.09
CA ALA A 56 -3.59 32.20 -0.09
C ALA A 56 -2.06 32.19 -0.07
N VAL A 57 -1.43 32.28 -1.24
CA VAL A 57 0.01 32.51 -1.44
C VAL A 57 0.19 33.77 -2.29
N LEU A 58 1.09 34.67 -1.86
CA LEU A 58 1.45 35.86 -2.61
C LEU A 58 2.30 35.47 -3.84
N CYS A 59 1.83 35.79 -5.04
CA CYS A 59 2.55 35.49 -6.29
C CYS A 59 3.20 36.73 -6.90
N SER A 60 2.57 37.90 -6.75
CA SER A 60 3.13 39.20 -7.18
C SER A 60 2.68 40.31 -6.22
N VAL A 61 3.15 41.55 -6.43
CA VAL A 61 2.94 42.71 -5.53
C VAL A 61 1.47 42.89 -5.10
N ASP A 62 0.52 42.57 -5.97
CA ASP A 62 -0.92 42.77 -5.77
C ASP A 62 -1.78 41.54 -6.08
N LYS A 63 -1.17 40.39 -6.39
CA LYS A 63 -1.90 39.17 -6.74
C LYS A 63 -1.56 38.02 -5.82
N ALA A 64 -2.60 37.34 -5.37
CA ALA A 64 -2.48 36.12 -4.60
C ALA A 64 -3.21 34.97 -5.29
N LYS A 65 -2.63 33.78 -5.17
CA LYS A 65 -3.29 32.53 -5.50
C LYS A 65 -4.05 32.07 -4.28
N PHE A 66 -5.37 32.02 -4.38
CA PHE A 66 -6.23 31.54 -3.30
C PHE A 66 -6.49 30.05 -3.43
N PHE A 67 -6.58 29.38 -2.30
CA PHE A 67 -6.85 27.95 -2.22
C PHE A 67 -8.28 27.73 -1.72
N LYS A 68 -8.96 26.77 -2.33
CA LYS A 68 -10.18 26.22 -1.75
C LYS A 68 -9.80 25.36 -0.55
N TRP A 69 -10.59 25.41 0.51
CA TRP A 69 -10.28 24.75 1.78
C TRP A 69 -11.47 23.97 2.31
N ALA A 70 -11.18 22.93 3.10
CA ALA A 70 -12.14 22.13 3.84
C ALA A 70 -11.49 21.58 5.13
N THR A 71 -12.26 21.59 6.22
CA THR A 71 -11.87 21.22 7.59
C THR A 71 -11.78 19.70 7.73
N THR A 72 -12.73 18.98 7.13
CA THR A 72 -12.92 17.54 7.25
C THR A 72 -12.80 16.82 5.89
N ASP A 73 -12.52 15.52 5.89
CA ASP A 73 -12.48 14.71 4.67
C ASP A 73 -13.87 14.58 4.00
N PHE A 74 -14.92 14.66 4.80
CA PHE A 74 -16.30 14.74 4.33
C PHE A 74 -16.56 16.03 3.52
N GLU A 75 -16.16 17.19 4.03
CA GLU A 75 -16.23 18.47 3.30
C GLU A 75 -15.43 18.46 2.02
N ARG A 76 -14.23 17.86 2.07
CA ARG A 76 -13.35 17.71 0.92
C ARG A 76 -14.03 16.91 -0.18
N SER A 77 -14.63 15.78 0.17
CA SER A 77 -15.39 14.96 -0.77
C SER A 77 -16.57 15.72 -1.38
N LEU A 78 -17.31 16.49 -0.57
CA LEU A 78 -18.47 17.27 -1.03
C LEU A 78 -18.07 18.42 -1.98
N MET A 79 -16.97 19.09 -1.69
CA MET A 79 -16.47 20.22 -2.47
C MET A 79 -15.56 19.80 -3.64
N ASN A 80 -15.38 18.49 -3.87
CA ASN A 80 -14.40 17.92 -4.79
C ASN A 80 -12.97 18.47 -4.56
N LEU A 81 -12.64 18.75 -3.31
CA LEU A 81 -11.31 19.15 -2.89
C LEU A 81 -10.52 17.90 -2.53
N GLY A 82 -9.28 17.83 -3.00
CA GLY A 82 -8.41 16.73 -2.66
C GLY A 82 -8.17 16.54 -1.17
N THR A 83 -7.84 15.31 -0.80
CA THR A 83 -7.29 14.94 0.49
C THR A 83 -5.86 15.50 0.61
N GLY A 84 -5.75 16.75 1.09
CA GLY A 84 -4.50 17.35 1.56
C GLY A 84 -3.77 18.32 0.61
N ASN A 85 -3.12 19.32 1.22
CA ASN A 85 -2.07 20.18 0.63
C ASN A 85 -0.64 19.76 1.09
N ARG A 86 -0.47 18.57 1.69
CA ARG A 86 0.83 17.87 1.83
C ARG A 86 1.38 17.27 0.52
N LEU A 87 2.37 17.91 -0.11
CA LEU A 87 3.01 17.40 -1.33
C LEU A 87 3.14 15.87 -1.30
N PRO A 88 2.78 15.16 -2.37
CA PRO A 88 2.94 13.73 -2.42
C PRO A 88 4.42 13.36 -2.27
N GLU A 89 4.78 12.80 -1.13
CA GLU A 89 6.14 12.33 -0.85
C GLU A 89 6.33 10.90 -1.35
N ARG A 90 5.25 10.17 -1.66
CA ARG A 90 5.30 8.74 -1.95
C ARG A 90 4.54 8.36 -3.23
N ALA A 91 5.03 7.31 -3.87
CA ALA A 91 4.42 6.71 -5.07
C ALA A 91 2.98 6.17 -4.86
N VAL A 92 2.51 6.11 -3.61
CA VAL A 92 1.19 5.62 -3.21
C VAL A 92 0.11 6.71 -3.23
N ASP A 93 0.49 7.99 -3.32
CA ASP A 93 -0.47 9.08 -3.25
C ASP A 93 -1.45 9.06 -4.43
N ARG A 94 -2.73 9.25 -4.11
CA ARG A 94 -3.85 9.06 -5.05
C ARG A 94 -4.36 10.40 -5.57
N CYS A 95 -4.87 10.37 -6.79
CA CYS A 95 -5.46 11.53 -7.46
C CYS A 95 -6.66 12.03 -6.66
N THR A 96 -6.62 13.32 -6.35
CA THR A 96 -7.64 14.01 -5.58
C THR A 96 -9.03 14.02 -6.22
N HIS A 97 -9.13 13.77 -7.53
CA HIS A 97 -10.40 13.73 -8.25
C HIS A 97 -10.95 12.31 -8.49
N CYS A 98 -10.10 11.31 -8.72
CA CYS A 98 -10.56 9.97 -9.14
C CYS A 98 -9.89 8.80 -8.41
N ARG A 99 -9.09 9.07 -7.37
CA ARG A 99 -8.33 8.09 -6.59
C ARG A 99 -7.32 7.22 -7.37
N ALA A 100 -7.17 7.40 -8.69
CA ALA A 100 -6.12 6.74 -9.47
C ALA A 100 -4.72 7.17 -9.02
N ARG A 101 -3.67 6.39 -9.31
CA ARG A 101 -2.29 6.76 -8.98
C ARG A 101 -1.94 8.16 -9.56
N MET A 102 -1.48 9.04 -8.69
CA MET A 102 -1.11 10.40 -9.04
C MET A 102 0.32 10.46 -9.58
N HIS A 103 0.64 11.47 -10.39
CA HIS A 103 2.02 11.76 -10.76
C HIS A 103 2.65 12.59 -9.64
N THR A 104 3.79 12.16 -9.10
CA THR A 104 4.49 12.81 -7.96
C THR A 104 4.74 14.29 -8.20
N ASP A 105 5.04 14.64 -9.45
CA ASP A 105 5.44 16.01 -9.82
C ASP A 105 4.23 16.91 -10.21
N CYS A 106 2.98 16.45 -10.05
CA CYS A 106 1.81 17.21 -10.48
C CYS A 106 1.45 18.36 -9.52
N ASP A 107 1.58 19.60 -9.99
CA ASP A 107 1.23 20.82 -9.23
C ASP A 107 -0.23 20.87 -8.74
N ASN A 108 -1.13 20.15 -9.40
CA ASN A 108 -2.56 20.18 -9.16
C ASN A 108 -3.09 18.93 -8.46
N TRP A 109 -2.21 17.99 -8.12
CA TRP A 109 -2.58 16.81 -7.34
C TRP A 109 -3.57 15.86 -8.04
N LEU A 110 -3.38 15.70 -9.34
CA LEU A 110 -4.27 14.93 -10.19
C LEU A 110 -3.48 13.86 -10.95
N CYS A 111 -4.12 12.73 -11.27
CA CYS A 111 -3.60 11.82 -12.27
C CYS A 111 -3.63 12.50 -13.65
N LYS A 112 -2.85 12.00 -14.60
CA LYS A 112 -2.80 12.54 -15.97
C LYS A 112 -4.19 12.78 -16.57
N LYS A 113 -5.07 11.78 -16.47
CA LYS A 113 -6.44 11.85 -17.05
C LYS A 113 -7.26 12.99 -16.45
N CYS A 114 -7.22 13.15 -15.13
CA CYS A 114 -7.97 14.21 -14.45
C CYS A 114 -7.33 15.60 -14.62
N CYS A 115 -5.99 15.68 -14.61
CA CYS A 115 -5.26 16.93 -14.83
C CYS A 115 -5.54 17.50 -16.22
N VAL A 116 -5.53 16.63 -17.24
CA VAL A 116 -5.89 16.97 -18.63
C VAL A 116 -7.36 17.35 -18.73
N LYS A 117 -8.27 16.55 -18.17
CA LYS A 117 -9.73 16.78 -18.23
C LYS A 117 -10.14 18.11 -17.59
N LEU A 118 -9.54 18.46 -16.46
CA LEU A 118 -9.84 19.71 -15.74
C LEU A 118 -9.10 20.92 -16.33
N GLY A 119 -8.15 20.70 -17.23
CA GLY A 119 -7.49 21.76 -17.98
C GLY A 119 -6.63 22.68 -17.11
N TYR A 120 -6.12 22.23 -15.96
CA TYR A 120 -5.26 23.07 -15.12
C TYR A 120 -3.81 23.12 -15.64
N ASN A 121 -3.18 24.29 -15.54
CA ASN A 121 -1.77 24.45 -15.89
C ASN A 121 -0.89 23.58 -14.96
N CYS A 122 -0.04 22.72 -15.53
CA CYS A 122 0.75 21.74 -14.79
C CYS A 122 2.15 21.63 -15.43
N SER A 123 3.19 21.72 -14.61
CA SER A 123 4.60 21.66 -15.02
C SER A 123 5.09 20.28 -15.47
N VAL A 124 4.28 19.23 -15.26
CA VAL A 124 4.60 17.87 -15.69
C VAL A 124 4.40 17.76 -17.20
N ARG A 125 5.49 17.62 -17.96
CA ARG A 125 5.44 17.44 -19.44
C ARG A 125 4.44 16.39 -19.91
N LYS A 126 4.30 15.27 -19.19
CA LYS A 126 3.34 14.20 -19.53
C LYS A 126 1.87 14.61 -19.32
N HIS A 127 1.63 15.67 -18.56
CA HIS A 127 0.32 16.27 -18.35
C HIS A 127 0.07 17.45 -19.28
N GLU A 128 1.06 17.97 -20.01
CA GLU A 128 0.86 19.04 -20.98
C GLU A 128 -0.05 18.55 -22.12
N THR A 129 -1.00 19.40 -22.51
CA THR A 129 -1.76 19.24 -23.76
C THR A 129 -1.31 20.34 -24.71
N GLU A 130 -1.38 20.10 -26.01
CA GLU A 130 -1.08 21.12 -27.03
C GLU A 130 -2.00 22.34 -26.94
N GLU A 131 -3.16 22.19 -26.30
CA GLU A 131 -4.11 23.28 -26.04
C GLU A 131 -3.70 24.13 -24.82
N ALA A 132 -3.72 25.46 -25.00
CA ALA A 132 -3.46 26.43 -23.95
C ALA A 132 -4.51 26.30 -22.84
N ARG A 133 -4.02 26.08 -21.61
CA ARG A 133 -4.85 25.81 -20.43
C ARG A 133 -5.21 27.10 -19.68
N PRO A 134 -6.41 27.19 -19.09
CA PRO A 134 -6.74 28.29 -18.19
C PRO A 134 -5.77 28.31 -16.99
N GLU A 135 -5.15 29.46 -16.78
CA GLU A 135 -4.40 29.73 -15.55
C GLU A 135 -5.36 29.74 -14.36
N ILE A 136 -4.93 29.19 -13.21
CA ILE A 136 -5.66 29.38 -11.95
C ILE A 136 -5.75 30.89 -11.74
N PRO A 137 -6.96 31.47 -11.61
CA PRO A 137 -7.12 32.92 -11.62
C PRO A 137 -6.35 33.52 -10.45
N LEU A 138 -5.33 34.30 -10.78
CA LEU A 138 -4.67 35.17 -9.82
C LEU A 138 -5.65 36.29 -9.48
N MET A 139 -6.12 36.33 -8.24
CA MET A 139 -7.08 37.33 -7.79
C MET A 139 -6.33 38.52 -7.17
N CYS A 140 -6.92 39.71 -7.32
CA CYS A 140 -6.33 40.92 -6.75
C CYS A 140 -6.54 40.91 -5.23
N ILE A 141 -5.47 41.11 -4.46
CA ILE A 141 -5.52 41.10 -2.99
C ILE A 141 -6.46 42.19 -2.47
N LYS A 142 -6.55 43.32 -3.19
CA LYS A 142 -7.37 44.48 -2.83
C LYS A 142 -8.85 44.13 -2.67
N ASP A 143 -9.35 43.15 -3.43
CA ASP A 143 -10.74 42.73 -3.41
C ASP A 143 -11.07 41.88 -2.17
N HIS A 144 -10.04 41.40 -1.48
CA HIS A 144 -10.15 40.52 -0.31
C HIS A 144 -9.54 41.14 0.95
N VAL A 145 -9.19 42.43 0.96
CA VAL A 145 -8.61 43.07 2.15
C VAL A 145 -9.58 43.01 3.32
N TRP A 146 -9.07 42.65 4.50
CA TRP A 146 -9.84 42.65 5.75
C TRP A 146 -10.43 44.04 6.02
N GLN A 147 -11.75 44.10 6.24
CA GLN A 147 -12.47 45.36 6.49
C GLN A 147 -12.90 45.55 7.96
N GLY A 148 -12.63 44.59 8.85
CA GLY A 148 -12.96 44.74 10.27
C GLY A 148 -12.04 45.74 10.98
N GLU A 149 -12.56 46.39 12.02
CA GLU A 149 -11.79 47.30 12.86
C GLU A 149 -10.68 46.51 13.58
N ASP A 150 -9.44 47.01 13.50
CA ASP A 150 -8.26 46.41 14.15
C ASP A 150 -8.25 46.70 15.66
N GLU A 151 -9.38 46.53 16.34
CA GLU A 151 -9.46 46.72 17.80
C GLU A 151 -8.81 45.52 18.51
N ASP A 152 -7.71 45.83 19.19
CA ASP A 152 -6.94 45.04 20.16
C ASP A 152 -6.11 43.83 19.64
N GLU A 153 -4.98 44.10 18.97
CA GLU A 153 -3.85 43.15 19.04
C GLU A 153 -3.14 43.28 20.41
N PRO A 154 -2.95 42.18 21.17
CA PRO A 154 -2.16 42.21 22.40
C PRO A 154 -0.71 42.63 22.10
N ALA A 155 -0.11 43.35 23.05
CA ALA A 155 1.20 43.99 22.88
C ALA A 155 2.28 42.98 22.42
N PRO A 156 3.26 43.44 21.61
CA PRO A 156 4.33 42.58 21.09
C PRO A 156 5.23 42.12 22.26
N GLY A 157 4.89 40.98 22.83
CA GLY A 157 5.52 40.39 24.02
C GLY A 157 4.77 39.18 24.58
N GLU A 158 3.47 39.06 24.31
CA GLU A 158 2.61 37.95 24.80
C GLU A 158 2.34 36.87 23.73
N ARG A 159 3.15 36.80 22.67
CA ARG A 159 2.99 35.75 21.66
C ARG A 159 3.61 34.46 22.18
N GLU A 160 2.77 33.57 22.69
CA GLU A 160 3.12 32.21 23.06
C GLU A 160 3.60 31.44 21.81
N ILE A 161 4.78 30.83 21.91
CA ILE A 161 5.26 29.87 20.92
C ILE A 161 4.47 28.60 21.17
N ILE A 162 3.57 28.26 20.25
CA ILE A 162 2.82 26.99 20.30
C ILE A 162 3.83 25.87 20.05
N ASP A 163 4.23 25.21 21.13
CA ASP A 163 4.98 23.95 21.10
C ASP A 163 3.99 22.83 20.73
N VAL A 164 4.15 22.27 19.53
CA VAL A 164 3.19 21.33 18.93
C VAL A 164 3.28 19.93 19.55
N ASP A 165 4.24 19.71 20.46
CA ASP A 165 4.52 18.42 21.10
C ASP A 165 4.08 18.36 22.59
N LYS A 166 3.35 19.36 23.11
CA LYS A 166 2.84 19.33 24.50
C LYS A 166 1.45 18.70 24.55
N GLU A 167 1.33 17.57 25.28
CA GLU A 167 0.07 16.85 25.47
C GLU A 167 -1.05 17.74 26.07
N PRO A 168 -2.30 17.58 25.64
CA PRO A 168 -3.42 18.39 26.12
C PRO A 168 -3.77 18.05 27.58
N GLU A 169 -3.89 19.08 28.42
CA GLU A 169 -4.41 18.95 29.78
C GLU A 169 -5.89 18.49 29.75
N VAL A 170 -6.17 17.40 30.46
CA VAL A 170 -7.50 16.81 30.63
C VAL A 170 -8.39 17.79 31.41
N ILE A 171 -9.47 18.25 30.78
CA ILE A 171 -10.55 18.96 31.46
C ILE A 171 -11.40 17.90 32.18
N VAL A 172 -11.33 17.90 33.52
CA VAL A 172 -12.27 17.16 34.37
C VAL A 172 -13.60 17.92 34.35
N ILE A 173 -14.65 17.27 33.86
CA ILE A 173 -16.04 17.72 34.00
C ILE A 173 -16.60 16.98 35.21
N ASP A 174 -16.88 17.72 36.28
CA ASP A 174 -17.63 17.23 37.44
C ASP A 174 -19.11 17.10 37.05
N ASP A 175 -19.60 15.86 36.95
CA ASP A 175 -21.02 15.54 36.80
C ASP A 175 -21.64 15.32 38.19
N ASP A 176 -21.97 16.42 38.86
CA ASP A 176 -22.98 16.45 39.93
C ASP A 176 -24.24 17.13 39.35
N ASP A 177 -25.26 16.34 39.02
CA ASP A 177 -26.66 16.71 39.24
C ASP A 177 -27.60 15.54 38.91
N ALA A 178 -27.92 14.77 39.96
CA ALA A 178 -28.97 13.78 39.96
C ALA A 178 -30.35 14.46 40.10
N ALA A 179 -31.19 14.34 39.07
CA ALA A 179 -32.63 14.54 39.18
C ALA A 179 -33.37 13.50 38.32
N GLU A 180 -34.00 12.52 38.98
CA GLU A 180 -35.01 11.65 38.36
C GLU A 180 -36.20 12.49 37.85
N PRO A 181 -36.96 12.00 36.85
CA PRO A 181 -38.18 11.28 37.23
C PRO A 181 -38.68 10.19 36.25
N HIS A 182 -39.36 9.23 36.87
CA HIS A 182 -40.61 8.56 36.44
C HIS A 182 -40.72 7.86 35.07
N ILE A 183 -40.76 6.54 35.21
CA ILE A 183 -41.38 5.53 34.34
C ILE A 183 -42.86 5.86 34.13
N ASP A 184 -43.34 5.79 32.89
CA ASP A 184 -44.69 5.33 32.55
C ASP A 184 -44.75 4.69 31.16
N GLU A 185 -45.61 3.67 31.09
CA GLU A 185 -45.81 2.67 30.05
C GLU A 185 -46.55 3.15 28.79
N GLU A 186 -46.50 2.27 27.76
CA GLU A 186 -47.50 2.05 26.70
C GLU A 186 -47.66 3.08 25.56
N ALA A 187 -47.22 2.69 24.36
CA ALA A 187 -48.09 2.67 23.16
C ALA A 187 -47.48 1.86 22.00
N ARG A 188 -48.34 1.02 21.40
CA ARG A 188 -48.07 0.07 20.32
C ARG A 188 -48.54 0.64 18.97
N ALA A 189 -47.74 0.40 17.93
CA ALA A 189 -48.06 0.25 16.48
C ALA A 189 -48.16 1.52 15.58
N PRO A 190 -48.05 1.41 14.22
CA PRO A 190 -47.68 0.26 13.37
C PRO A 190 -46.57 0.52 12.31
N ARG A 191 -46.09 -0.59 11.73
CA ARG A 191 -45.18 -0.74 10.59
C ARG A 191 -45.71 -0.07 9.31
N GLY A 192 -44.95 0.89 8.77
CA GLY A 192 -45.16 1.48 7.44
C GLY A 192 -43.91 1.46 6.53
N ASP A 193 -42.71 1.37 7.12
CA ASP A 193 -41.49 1.81 6.41
C ASP A 193 -40.72 0.67 5.70
N GLU A 194 -41.04 -0.60 5.97
CA GLU A 194 -40.35 -1.75 5.34
C GLU A 194 -40.73 -1.96 3.87
N ALA A 195 -41.93 -1.55 3.45
CA ALA A 195 -42.38 -1.74 2.07
C ALA A 195 -41.71 -0.75 1.09
N ASP A 196 -41.39 0.45 1.56
CA ASP A 196 -40.77 1.50 0.73
C ASP A 196 -39.27 1.25 0.54
N ILE A 197 -38.60 0.70 1.56
CA ILE A 197 -37.18 0.28 1.48
C ILE A 197 -37.02 -0.89 0.50
N ALA A 198 -37.91 -1.89 0.57
CA ALA A 198 -37.87 -3.03 -0.36
C ALA A 198 -38.09 -2.59 -1.83
N ARG A 199 -38.92 -1.57 -2.06
CA ARG A 199 -39.18 -1.04 -3.40
C ARG A 199 -38.01 -0.22 -3.95
N ALA A 200 -37.32 0.52 -3.09
CA ALA A 200 -36.11 1.26 -3.45
C ALA A 200 -34.96 0.33 -3.85
N ILE A 201 -34.76 -0.78 -3.10
CA ILE A 201 -33.75 -1.79 -3.42
C ILE A 201 -34.05 -2.46 -4.77
N GLN A 202 -35.32 -2.76 -5.06
CA GLN A 202 -35.71 -3.41 -6.32
C GLN A 202 -35.52 -2.50 -7.54
N LEU A 203 -35.68 -1.18 -7.39
CA LEU A 203 -35.44 -0.21 -8.46
C LEU A 203 -33.95 0.00 -8.73
N SER A 204 -33.09 -0.02 -7.70
CA SER A 204 -31.63 0.06 -7.87
C SER A 204 -31.02 -1.18 -8.52
N LEU A 205 -31.61 -2.37 -8.32
CA LEU A 205 -31.12 -3.60 -8.95
C LEU A 205 -31.44 -3.67 -10.45
N LEU A 206 -32.49 -2.98 -10.91
CA LEU A 206 -32.86 -2.95 -12.33
C LEU A 206 -31.98 -1.98 -13.15
N SER A 207 -31.41 -0.94 -12.54
CA SER A 207 -30.51 0.00 -13.24
C SER A 207 -29.11 -0.58 -13.48
N VAL A 208 -28.62 -1.44 -12.58
CA VAL A 208 -27.32 -2.12 -12.73
C VAL A 208 -27.30 -3.08 -13.93
N ASP A 209 -28.46 -3.67 -14.24
CA ASP A 209 -28.60 -4.65 -15.32
C ASP A 209 -28.62 -4.02 -16.73
N GLU A 210 -28.95 -2.73 -16.83
CA GLU A 210 -28.85 -1.96 -18.08
C GLU A 210 -27.41 -1.48 -18.34
N GLU A 211 -26.67 -1.05 -17.31
CA GLU A 211 -25.24 -0.72 -17.43
C GLU A 211 -24.39 -1.95 -17.80
N ALA A 212 -24.71 -3.12 -17.25
CA ALA A 212 -24.06 -4.39 -17.61
C ALA A 212 -24.37 -4.85 -19.05
N ARG A 213 -25.42 -4.35 -19.71
CA ARG A 213 -25.66 -4.58 -21.15
C ARG A 213 -24.92 -3.58 -22.03
N ALA A 214 -24.75 -2.33 -21.59
CA ALA A 214 -23.98 -1.32 -22.30
C ALA A 214 -22.47 -1.70 -22.37
N LEU A 215 -21.90 -2.18 -21.26
CA LEU A 215 -20.49 -2.58 -21.19
C LEU A 215 -20.12 -3.76 -22.12
N ARG A 216 -21.07 -4.69 -22.34
CA ARG A 216 -20.87 -5.82 -23.29
C ARG A 216 -20.86 -5.39 -24.75
N GLY A 217 -21.44 -4.24 -25.09
CA GLY A 217 -21.34 -3.66 -26.43
C GLY A 217 -19.96 -3.07 -26.71
N GLU A 218 -19.39 -2.40 -25.72
CA GLU A 218 -18.09 -1.72 -25.84
C GLU A 218 -16.90 -2.69 -25.95
N GLU A 219 -16.95 -3.84 -25.26
CA GLU A 219 -15.92 -4.89 -25.39
C GLU A 219 -15.84 -5.47 -26.81
N ALA A 220 -16.97 -5.60 -27.51
CA ALA A 220 -17.01 -6.10 -28.88
C ALA A 220 -16.36 -5.13 -29.87
N ASP A 221 -16.50 -3.82 -29.64
CA ASP A 221 -15.91 -2.78 -30.48
C ASP A 221 -14.39 -2.65 -30.24
N ILE A 222 -13.93 -2.82 -28.99
CA ILE A 222 -12.50 -2.85 -28.65
C ILE A 222 -11.81 -4.07 -29.28
N ALA A 223 -12.43 -5.26 -29.19
CA ALA A 223 -11.89 -6.47 -29.82
C ALA A 223 -11.75 -6.32 -31.35
N ARG A 224 -12.70 -5.61 -31.99
CA ARG A 224 -12.65 -5.31 -33.43
C ARG A 224 -11.52 -4.34 -33.79
N ALA A 225 -11.29 -3.32 -32.96
CA ALA A 225 -10.21 -2.36 -33.16
C ALA A 225 -8.82 -3.03 -33.06
N ILE A 226 -8.63 -3.91 -32.07
CA ILE A 226 -7.39 -4.68 -31.91
C ILE A 226 -7.15 -5.60 -33.13
N GLN A 227 -8.20 -6.26 -33.61
CA GLN A 227 -8.09 -7.14 -34.79
C GLN A 227 -7.70 -6.36 -36.06
N LEU A 228 -8.21 -5.14 -36.23
CA LEU A 228 -7.85 -4.27 -37.37
C LEU A 228 -6.41 -3.73 -37.27
N SER A 229 -5.93 -3.38 -36.07
CA SER A 229 -4.54 -2.98 -35.86
C SER A 229 -3.54 -4.11 -36.10
N LEU A 230 -3.87 -5.34 -35.71
CA LEU A 230 -3.01 -6.51 -35.95
C LEU A 230 -2.92 -6.88 -37.45
N LEU A 231 -3.99 -6.65 -38.22
CA LEU A 231 -3.95 -6.83 -39.67
C LEU A 231 -3.09 -5.76 -40.36
N SER A 232 -3.13 -4.51 -39.88
CA SER A 232 -2.30 -3.42 -40.41
C SER A 232 -0.80 -3.58 -40.17
N MET A 233 -0.38 -4.22 -39.08
CA MET A 233 1.04 -4.45 -38.79
C MET A 233 1.64 -5.58 -39.64
N ARG A 234 0.80 -6.49 -40.15
CA ARG A 234 1.26 -7.63 -40.97
C ARG A 234 1.69 -7.21 -42.37
N ASP A 235 1.15 -6.11 -42.88
CA ASP A 235 1.50 -5.57 -44.21
C ASP A 235 2.78 -4.71 -44.20
N GLN A 236 3.22 -4.23 -43.03
CA GLN A 236 4.44 -3.41 -42.91
C GLN A 236 5.73 -4.24 -42.75
N ALA A 237 5.62 -5.50 -42.35
CA ALA A 237 6.77 -6.40 -42.17
C ALA A 237 7.32 -6.97 -43.50
N ALA A 238 6.73 -6.62 -44.65
CA ALA A 238 7.12 -7.14 -45.96
C ALA A 238 8.00 -6.17 -46.80
N GLN A 239 8.53 -5.10 -46.20
CA GLN A 239 9.11 -3.99 -47.00
C GLN A 239 10.43 -3.39 -46.51
N GLN A 240 11.25 -4.10 -45.73
CA GLN A 240 12.60 -3.61 -45.38
C GLN A 240 13.62 -4.75 -45.39
N ASP A 241 14.17 -5.01 -46.57
CA ASP A 241 15.49 -5.64 -46.75
C ASP A 241 16.15 -4.89 -47.91
N GLU A 242 17.22 -4.16 -47.60
CA GLU A 242 18.37 -3.80 -48.48
C GLU A 242 19.13 -2.66 -47.78
N ASP A 243 20.31 -2.98 -47.23
CA ASP A 243 21.57 -2.28 -47.54
C ASP A 243 22.71 -2.90 -46.69
N GLU A 244 23.62 -3.56 -47.40
CA GLU A 244 24.94 -4.02 -46.96
C GLU A 244 25.92 -2.83 -46.92
N ASP A 245 26.97 -2.90 -46.08
CA ASP A 245 28.36 -2.55 -46.46
C ASP A 245 29.37 -2.69 -45.29
N GLU A 246 30.32 -3.61 -45.51
CA GLU A 246 31.80 -3.61 -45.37
C GLU A 246 32.62 -2.86 -44.27
N ASP A 247 33.57 -3.65 -43.72
CA ASP A 247 35.01 -3.40 -43.39
C ASP A 247 35.56 -2.72 -42.08
N ASP A 248 36.14 -3.59 -41.20
CA ASP A 248 37.44 -3.60 -40.44
C ASP A 248 37.98 -2.35 -39.66
N PRO A 249 39.00 -2.40 -38.74
CA PRO A 249 39.78 -3.51 -38.16
C PRO A 249 40.09 -3.47 -36.62
N TYR A 250 40.60 -4.61 -36.13
CA TYR A 250 41.55 -4.88 -35.01
C TYR A 250 41.83 -3.79 -33.93
N VAL A 251 41.60 -4.10 -32.65
CA VAL A 251 42.18 -3.38 -31.48
C VAL A 251 42.65 -4.39 -30.41
N GLU A 252 43.90 -4.23 -29.99
CA GLU A 252 44.64 -5.01 -28.97
C GLU A 252 44.14 -4.80 -27.53
N ASP A 253 44.48 -5.78 -26.68
CA ASP A 253 44.07 -5.97 -25.29
C ASP A 253 44.40 -4.79 -24.35
N GLY A 254 43.36 -4.28 -23.69
CA GLY A 254 43.45 -3.37 -22.53
C GLY A 254 42.09 -3.23 -21.85
N ASP A 255 42.03 -3.55 -20.56
CA ASP A 255 40.89 -3.46 -19.62
C ASP A 255 39.52 -3.07 -20.21
N LEU A 256 38.73 -4.10 -20.54
CA LEU A 256 37.38 -3.95 -21.08
C LEU A 256 36.46 -3.25 -20.08
N SER A 257 36.04 -2.03 -20.43
CA SER A 257 35.05 -1.26 -19.68
C SER A 257 33.74 -2.04 -19.51
N ARG A 258 33.00 -1.73 -18.44
CA ARG A 258 31.70 -2.32 -18.07
C ARG A 258 30.68 -2.33 -19.23
N ALA A 259 30.76 -1.35 -20.14
CA ALA A 259 29.94 -1.27 -21.35
C ALA A 259 30.26 -2.38 -22.37
N THR A 260 31.52 -2.80 -22.48
CA THR A 260 31.95 -3.83 -23.44
C THR A 260 31.54 -5.24 -23.00
N LYS A 261 31.36 -5.46 -21.70
CA LYS A 261 30.75 -6.70 -21.16
C LYS A 261 29.24 -6.76 -21.43
N LEU A 262 28.54 -5.63 -21.29
CA LEU A 262 27.11 -5.50 -21.65
C LEU A 262 26.88 -5.70 -23.16
N SER A 263 27.74 -5.13 -24.01
CA SER A 263 27.66 -5.37 -25.46
C SER A 263 27.96 -6.83 -25.84
N ARG A 264 28.89 -7.52 -25.15
CA ARG A 264 29.13 -8.95 -25.35
C ARG A 264 27.96 -9.82 -24.86
N TRP A 265 27.31 -9.43 -23.77
CA TRP A 265 26.10 -10.10 -23.27
C TRP A 265 24.92 -9.94 -24.24
N ALA A 266 24.70 -8.72 -24.76
CA ALA A 266 23.65 -8.45 -25.75
C ALA A 266 23.94 -9.11 -27.12
N ALA A 267 25.20 -9.08 -27.59
CA ALA A 267 25.60 -9.68 -28.87
C ALA A 267 25.55 -11.22 -28.83
N ALA A 268 25.92 -11.85 -27.71
CA ALA A 268 25.80 -13.30 -27.55
C ALA A 268 24.33 -13.78 -27.55
N ARG A 269 23.40 -12.90 -27.16
CA ARG A 269 21.96 -13.17 -27.14
C ARG A 269 21.28 -12.94 -28.50
N LEU A 270 21.80 -12.01 -29.31
CA LEU A 270 21.27 -11.69 -30.64
C LEU A 270 21.89 -12.54 -31.77
N GLN A 271 23.15 -12.98 -31.66
CA GLN A 271 23.83 -13.75 -32.72
C GLN A 271 23.41 -15.23 -32.84
N ARG A 272 22.52 -15.75 -31.98
CA ARG A 272 22.02 -17.14 -32.10
C ARG A 272 20.73 -17.30 -32.91
N TYR A 273 20.21 -16.23 -33.51
CA TYR A 273 18.97 -16.28 -34.32
C TYR A 273 19.14 -15.75 -35.75
N GLY A 274 20.33 -15.80 -36.34
CA GLY A 274 20.60 -15.44 -37.75
C GLY A 274 21.08 -16.65 -38.58
N ALA A 275 20.47 -16.85 -39.74
CA ALA A 275 20.44 -18.09 -40.52
C ALA A 275 21.74 -18.50 -41.26
N GLY A 276 21.96 -19.82 -41.36
CA GLY A 276 22.72 -20.46 -42.46
C GLY A 276 23.45 -21.77 -42.06
N PRO A 277 23.71 -22.72 -43.00
CA PRO A 277 22.82 -23.31 -44.00
C PRO A 277 22.44 -24.76 -43.64
N SER A 278 21.32 -25.20 -44.22
CA SER A 278 20.80 -26.57 -44.15
C SER A 278 21.84 -27.66 -44.42
N ARG A 279 21.98 -28.61 -43.47
CA ARG A 279 22.20 -30.06 -43.70
C ARG A 279 22.24 -30.82 -42.36
N LEU A 280 21.59 -32.00 -42.36
CA LEU A 280 21.33 -32.97 -41.27
C LEU A 280 20.01 -32.68 -40.52
N ALA A 281 18.84 -33.16 -40.96
CA ALA A 281 18.38 -34.56 -41.04
C ALA A 281 18.43 -35.31 -39.69
N ASP A 282 17.24 -35.42 -39.07
CA ASP A 282 16.79 -36.46 -38.12
C ASP A 282 17.58 -36.74 -36.83
N ASP A 283 17.88 -35.72 -36.01
CA ASP A 283 17.96 -35.93 -34.56
C ASP A 283 16.83 -35.10 -33.92
N GLU A 284 15.61 -35.62 -34.04
CA GLU A 284 14.42 -35.10 -33.35
C GLU A 284 14.74 -34.94 -31.86
N SER A 285 15.06 -33.70 -31.49
CA SER A 285 14.88 -33.08 -30.19
C SER A 285 14.93 -34.06 -29.02
N ARG A 286 16.13 -34.56 -28.69
CA ARG A 286 16.32 -35.14 -27.36
C ARG A 286 15.96 -34.05 -26.36
N THR A 287 14.87 -34.25 -25.62
CA THR A 287 14.46 -33.38 -24.52
C THR A 287 14.84 -34.02 -23.20
N ILE A 288 15.24 -33.21 -22.23
CA ILE A 288 15.51 -33.62 -20.86
C ILE A 288 14.29 -33.24 -20.01
N ARG A 289 13.89 -34.14 -19.11
CA ARG A 289 12.84 -33.87 -18.11
C ARG A 289 13.48 -33.33 -16.83
N VAL A 290 13.13 -32.12 -16.45
CA VAL A 290 13.57 -31.44 -15.23
C VAL A 290 12.41 -31.42 -14.25
N ARG A 291 12.65 -31.89 -13.02
CA ARG A 291 11.68 -31.82 -11.92
C ARG A 291 11.79 -30.46 -11.27
N VAL A 292 10.70 -29.71 -11.28
CA VAL A 292 10.63 -28.37 -10.70
C VAL A 292 9.75 -28.44 -9.46
N SER A 293 10.24 -27.91 -8.35
CA SER A 293 9.44 -27.69 -7.15
C SER A 293 9.43 -26.21 -6.81
N CYS A 294 8.27 -25.66 -6.47
CA CYS A 294 8.12 -24.29 -5.98
C CYS A 294 7.53 -24.32 -4.58
N GLU A 295 8.26 -23.75 -3.63
CA GLU A 295 7.80 -23.53 -2.26
C GLU A 295 7.23 -22.12 -2.15
N HIS A 296 5.94 -22.05 -1.81
CA HIS A 296 5.21 -20.83 -1.53
C HIS A 296 5.19 -20.63 -0.02
N LEU A 297 5.89 -19.62 0.45
CA LEU A 297 5.90 -19.19 1.85
C LEU A 297 4.95 -18.02 2.02
N TRP A 298 4.15 -18.00 3.07
CA TRP A 298 3.47 -16.78 3.50
C TRP A 298 3.83 -16.50 4.95
N GLU A 299 4.05 -15.22 5.22
CA GLU A 299 4.30 -14.76 6.58
C GLU A 299 3.03 -14.87 7.41
N ALA A 300 3.20 -15.02 8.72
CA ALA A 300 2.08 -14.87 9.63
C ALA A 300 1.50 -13.48 9.40
N ASN A 301 0.21 -13.40 9.17
CA ASN A 301 -0.52 -12.15 9.18
C ASN A 301 -1.35 -12.13 10.46
N ALA A 302 -2.14 -11.09 10.61
CA ALA A 302 -2.99 -11.06 11.78
C ALA A 302 -3.99 -12.23 11.73
N ALA A 303 -4.71 -12.43 10.64
CA ALA A 303 -5.70 -13.49 10.54
C ALA A 303 -5.20 -14.95 10.60
N ARG A 304 -3.90 -15.21 10.39
CA ARG A 304 -3.34 -16.57 10.29
C ARG A 304 -1.85 -16.68 10.60
N ASP A 305 -1.43 -17.88 11.00
CA ASP A 305 -0.02 -18.23 11.14
C ASP A 305 0.74 -18.26 9.81
N SER A 306 2.07 -18.18 9.93
CA SER A 306 2.94 -18.43 8.80
C SER A 306 2.77 -19.86 8.33
N GLY A 307 3.00 -20.08 7.05
CA GLY A 307 2.86 -21.41 6.49
C GLY A 307 3.56 -21.53 5.16
N ASN A 308 3.56 -22.75 4.65
CA ASN A 308 4.10 -23.04 3.35
C ASN A 308 3.27 -24.08 2.59
N ALA A 309 3.38 -24.02 1.27
CA ALA A 309 2.87 -25.03 0.36
C ALA A 309 3.94 -25.35 -0.70
N ILE A 310 4.13 -26.64 -1.01
CA ILE A 310 5.12 -27.07 -2.00
C ILE A 310 4.40 -27.71 -3.18
N TYR A 311 4.53 -27.09 -4.35
CA TYR A 311 4.01 -27.60 -5.61
C TYR A 311 5.14 -28.17 -6.46
N ARG A 312 4.81 -29.17 -7.30
CA ARG A 312 5.81 -29.90 -8.09
C ARG A 312 5.26 -30.17 -9.49
N THR A 313 6.11 -29.99 -10.49
CA THR A 313 5.80 -30.35 -11.88
C THR A 313 7.05 -30.90 -12.58
N VAL A 314 6.90 -31.30 -13.84
CA VAL A 314 7.99 -31.78 -14.69
C VAL A 314 7.99 -31.00 -15.99
N VAL A 315 9.08 -30.28 -16.25
CA VAL A 315 9.28 -29.46 -17.45
C VAL A 315 10.22 -30.17 -18.42
N THR A 316 9.96 -30.03 -19.71
CA THR A 316 10.85 -30.55 -20.77
C THR A 316 11.73 -29.43 -21.33
N VAL A 317 13.05 -29.61 -21.25
CA VAL A 317 14.04 -28.67 -21.79
C VAL A 317 14.84 -29.32 -22.92
N PRO A 318 15.43 -28.56 -23.86
CA PRO A 318 16.31 -29.10 -24.90
C PRO A 318 17.54 -29.82 -24.31
N ALA A 319 17.86 -31.03 -24.78
CA ALA A 319 19.04 -31.76 -24.30
C ALA A 319 20.37 -31.09 -24.66
N SER A 320 20.37 -30.16 -25.62
CA SER A 320 21.53 -29.34 -25.96
C SER A 320 22.06 -28.51 -24.78
N ARG A 321 21.26 -28.30 -23.73
CA ARG A 321 21.68 -27.60 -22.50
C ARG A 321 22.47 -28.48 -21.52
N GLY A 322 22.58 -29.78 -21.77
CA GLY A 322 23.35 -30.71 -20.94
C GLY A 322 22.68 -31.09 -19.61
N GLU A 323 23.45 -31.72 -18.72
CA GLU A 323 22.95 -32.24 -17.43
C GLU A 323 22.80 -31.18 -16.34
N GLN A 324 23.51 -30.05 -16.46
CA GLN A 324 23.42 -28.88 -15.59
C GLN A 324 23.29 -27.61 -16.45
N GLY A 325 22.14 -27.49 -17.09
CA GLY A 325 21.88 -26.44 -18.08
C GLY A 325 21.16 -25.23 -17.50
N GLU A 326 21.14 -24.16 -18.30
CA GLU A 326 20.33 -22.97 -18.04
C GLU A 326 18.83 -23.30 -18.13
N PHE A 327 18.07 -22.74 -17.20
CA PHE A 327 16.63 -22.89 -17.07
C PHE A 327 15.96 -21.52 -17.23
N PHE A 328 15.31 -21.31 -18.37
CA PHE A 328 14.73 -20.05 -18.77
C PHE A 328 13.25 -19.97 -18.36
N GLU A 329 12.76 -18.73 -18.23
CA GLU A 329 11.35 -18.45 -18.00
C GLU A 329 10.44 -19.14 -19.03
N SER A 330 10.85 -19.15 -20.31
CA SER A 330 10.10 -19.78 -21.41
C SER A 330 10.02 -21.30 -21.34
N ASP A 331 10.79 -21.96 -20.49
CA ASP A 331 10.64 -23.40 -20.26
C ASP A 331 9.39 -23.70 -19.41
N LEU A 332 8.92 -22.73 -18.63
CA LEU A 332 7.71 -22.86 -17.82
C LEU A 332 6.48 -22.66 -18.71
N THR A 333 6.03 -23.75 -19.33
CA THR A 333 4.76 -23.78 -20.09
C THR A 333 3.57 -23.41 -19.19
N ASP A 334 2.46 -22.96 -19.79
CA ASP A 334 1.23 -22.63 -19.05
C ASP A 334 0.74 -23.76 -18.14
N ALA A 335 0.88 -25.01 -18.57
CA ALA A 335 0.55 -26.18 -17.76
C ALA A 335 1.47 -26.32 -16.53
N ALA A 336 2.77 -26.08 -16.71
CA ALA A 336 3.73 -26.09 -15.61
C ALA A 336 3.50 -24.94 -14.64
N LEU A 337 3.15 -23.76 -15.14
CA LEU A 337 2.78 -22.61 -14.32
C LEU A 337 1.52 -22.90 -13.49
N ALA A 338 0.49 -23.49 -14.10
CA ALA A 338 -0.72 -23.92 -13.40
C ALA A 338 -0.44 -24.97 -12.31
N ASP A 339 0.37 -25.99 -12.62
CA ASP A 339 0.78 -27.03 -11.65
C ASP A 339 1.56 -26.45 -10.47
N LEU A 340 2.38 -25.43 -10.72
CA LEU A 340 3.20 -24.75 -9.72
C LEU A 340 2.44 -23.64 -8.97
N LYS A 341 1.17 -23.40 -9.32
CA LYS A 341 0.36 -22.28 -8.80
C LYS A 341 1.04 -20.92 -9.00
N LEU A 342 1.65 -20.73 -10.17
CA LEU A 342 2.28 -19.47 -10.55
C LEU A 342 1.47 -18.80 -11.65
N ASN A 343 1.08 -17.55 -11.42
CA ASN A 343 0.58 -16.65 -12.46
C ASN A 343 1.73 -15.76 -12.98
N SER A 344 1.48 -14.96 -14.01
CA SER A 344 2.50 -14.09 -14.61
C SER A 344 3.09 -13.07 -13.62
N ARG A 345 2.28 -12.60 -12.66
CA ARG A 345 2.71 -11.69 -11.59
C ARG A 345 3.64 -12.40 -10.60
N LEU A 346 3.27 -13.60 -10.14
CA LEU A 346 4.04 -14.39 -9.20
C LEU A 346 5.36 -14.88 -9.81
N LEU A 347 5.38 -15.20 -11.10
CA LEU A 347 6.57 -15.64 -11.81
C LEU A 347 7.73 -14.63 -11.70
N LYS A 348 7.42 -13.33 -11.70
CA LYS A 348 8.41 -12.26 -11.51
C LYS A 348 8.91 -12.12 -10.06
N LYS A 349 8.21 -12.72 -9.10
CA LYS A 349 8.61 -12.75 -7.67
C LYS A 349 9.38 -14.03 -7.31
N VAL A 350 9.52 -14.99 -8.22
CA VAL A 350 10.18 -16.28 -7.97
C VAL A 350 11.66 -16.08 -7.66
N ARG A 351 12.16 -16.80 -6.66
CA ARG A 351 13.54 -16.78 -6.21
C ARG A 351 14.20 -18.15 -6.32
N VAL A 352 15.51 -18.14 -6.51
CA VAL A 352 16.39 -19.32 -6.56
C VAL A 352 17.49 -19.15 -5.53
N TRP A 353 17.93 -20.26 -4.93
CA TRP A 353 19.09 -20.25 -4.05
C TRP A 353 20.38 -20.09 -4.85
N ASP A 354 21.13 -19.02 -4.59
CA ASP A 354 22.46 -18.82 -5.18
C ASP A 354 23.54 -19.26 -4.20
N ASN A 355 24.20 -20.37 -4.52
CA ASN A 355 25.29 -20.93 -3.71
C ASN A 355 26.48 -19.96 -3.54
N ASN A 356 26.74 -19.08 -4.50
CA ASN A 356 27.88 -18.16 -4.42
C ASN A 356 27.64 -17.02 -3.42
N ARG A 357 26.38 -16.67 -3.20
CA ARG A 357 25.98 -15.58 -2.31
C ARG A 357 25.30 -16.05 -1.03
N GLU A 358 25.09 -17.35 -0.90
CA GLU A 358 24.40 -18.00 0.23
C GLU A 358 23.06 -17.32 0.56
N LYS A 359 22.29 -16.97 -0.48
CA LYS A 359 20.98 -16.33 -0.33
C LYS A 359 20.05 -16.63 -1.49
N TYR A 360 18.75 -16.36 -1.28
CA TYR A 360 17.75 -16.39 -2.35
C TYR A 360 17.79 -15.10 -3.17
N LEU A 361 17.88 -15.24 -4.50
CA LEU A 361 17.89 -14.15 -5.48
C LEU A 361 16.71 -14.29 -6.43
N LEU A 362 16.25 -13.17 -7.00
CA LEU A 362 15.20 -13.19 -8.02
C LEU A 362 15.66 -13.97 -9.26
N ALA A 363 14.82 -14.88 -9.73
CA ALA A 363 15.13 -15.79 -10.83
C ALA A 363 15.05 -15.08 -12.19
N TYR A 364 13.99 -14.30 -12.39
CA TYR A 364 13.64 -13.72 -13.67
C TYR A 364 13.27 -12.24 -13.48
N PRO A 365 14.16 -11.28 -13.83
CA PRO A 365 13.83 -9.86 -13.77
C PRO A 365 12.65 -9.51 -14.68
N GLY A 366 11.81 -8.58 -14.25
CA GLY A 366 10.78 -7.93 -15.05
C GLY A 366 11.35 -6.88 -16.01
N GLU A 367 10.47 -6.24 -16.79
CA GLU A 367 10.86 -5.16 -17.71
C GLU A 367 11.29 -3.88 -16.98
N ASP A 368 10.77 -3.68 -15.77
CA ASP A 368 11.06 -2.52 -14.93
C ASP A 368 12.30 -2.71 -14.03
N ASP A 369 12.88 -3.91 -14.03
CA ASP A 369 14.00 -4.28 -13.16
C ASP A 369 15.35 -4.02 -13.83
N ASP A 370 16.30 -3.42 -13.11
CA ASP A 370 17.68 -3.30 -13.59
C ASP A 370 18.38 -4.66 -13.51
N ALA A 371 18.59 -5.31 -14.65
CA ALA A 371 19.29 -6.60 -14.73
C ALA A 371 20.72 -6.56 -14.16
N ALA A 372 21.31 -5.39 -13.94
CA ALA A 372 22.59 -5.22 -13.27
C ALA A 372 22.51 -5.22 -11.73
N ASP A 373 21.31 -5.26 -11.14
CA ASP A 373 21.11 -5.27 -9.70
C ASP A 373 21.64 -6.59 -9.09
N PRO A 374 22.44 -6.53 -8.01
CA PRO A 374 22.84 -7.72 -7.26
C PRO A 374 21.68 -8.54 -6.63
N CYS A 375 20.43 -8.13 -6.76
CA CYS A 375 19.27 -8.90 -6.31
C CYS A 375 18.86 -10.03 -7.29
N PHE A 376 19.42 -10.08 -8.50
CA PHE A 376 19.09 -11.09 -9.51
C PHE A 376 20.12 -12.23 -9.56
N ALA A 377 19.63 -13.44 -9.81
CA ALA A 377 20.47 -14.57 -10.15
C ALA A 377 21.10 -14.34 -11.52
N TRP A 378 22.43 -14.39 -11.59
CA TRP A 378 23.15 -14.23 -12.87
C TRP A 378 22.77 -15.32 -13.87
N GLU A 379 22.61 -16.55 -13.37
CA GLU A 379 22.21 -17.73 -14.14
C GLU A 379 21.28 -18.60 -13.28
N VAL A 380 20.15 -18.99 -13.86
CA VAL A 380 19.22 -19.95 -13.25
C VAL A 380 19.51 -21.32 -13.86
N LYS A 381 19.93 -22.30 -13.05
CA LYS A 381 20.33 -23.63 -13.52
C LYS A 381 19.66 -24.74 -12.73
N TYR A 382 19.31 -25.82 -13.43
CA TYR A 382 18.92 -27.07 -12.77
C TYR A 382 20.16 -27.89 -12.37
N SER A 383 20.02 -28.71 -11.32
CA SER A 383 21.09 -29.56 -10.82
C SER A 383 21.39 -30.74 -11.75
N ALA A 384 22.51 -31.46 -11.53
CA ALA A 384 22.86 -32.67 -12.30
C ALA A 384 21.79 -33.76 -12.21
N GLU A 385 21.05 -33.79 -11.10
CA GLU A 385 19.91 -34.69 -10.91
C GLU A 385 18.65 -34.22 -11.64
N ARG A 386 18.75 -33.16 -12.44
CA ARG A 386 17.66 -32.51 -13.19
C ARG A 386 16.57 -32.04 -12.25
N ARG A 387 16.97 -31.39 -11.16
CA ARG A 387 16.06 -30.78 -10.17
C ARG A 387 16.24 -29.27 -10.14
N MET A 388 15.12 -28.58 -9.99
CA MET A 388 15.08 -27.14 -9.81
C MET A 388 14.17 -26.82 -8.62
N GLN A 389 14.62 -25.94 -7.74
CA GLN A 389 13.82 -25.48 -6.61
C GLN A 389 13.66 -23.97 -6.68
N PHE A 390 12.41 -23.55 -6.58
CA PHE A 390 12.00 -22.17 -6.51
C PHE A 390 11.41 -21.88 -5.13
N LEU A 391 11.56 -20.64 -4.70
CA LEU A 391 10.97 -20.09 -3.50
C LEU A 391 10.19 -18.83 -3.87
N ILE A 392 9.01 -18.66 -3.32
CA ILE A 392 8.24 -17.42 -3.45
C ILE A 392 7.66 -17.02 -2.10
N VAL A 393 7.74 -15.73 -1.80
CA VAL A 393 7.06 -15.14 -0.64
C VAL A 393 5.73 -14.58 -1.14
N THR A 394 4.66 -15.22 -0.74
CA THR A 394 3.28 -15.01 -1.18
C THR A 394 2.68 -13.91 -0.33
N ALA A 395 2.25 -12.83 -0.97
CA ALA A 395 1.50 -11.77 -0.30
C ALA A 395 0.05 -12.22 -0.04
N LEU A 396 -0.67 -11.53 0.84
CA LEU A 396 -2.07 -11.87 1.15
C LEU A 396 -2.97 -11.87 -0.11
N GLU A 397 -2.71 -10.97 -1.05
CA GLU A 397 -3.39 -10.89 -2.35
C GLU A 397 -3.18 -12.11 -3.26
N ASP A 398 -2.09 -12.84 -3.05
CA ASP A 398 -1.75 -14.05 -3.80
C ASP A 398 -2.12 -15.31 -2.98
N LEU A 399 -2.50 -15.15 -1.71
CA LEU A 399 -2.68 -16.24 -0.77
C LEU A 399 -3.95 -17.06 -1.04
N GLU A 400 -4.97 -16.43 -1.62
CA GLU A 400 -6.23 -17.10 -1.99
C GLU A 400 -6.04 -18.27 -2.95
N ASP A 401 -4.96 -18.28 -3.73
CA ASP A 401 -4.61 -19.38 -4.64
C ASP A 401 -4.16 -20.65 -3.90
N HIS A 402 -3.82 -20.53 -2.62
CA HIS A 402 -3.24 -21.59 -1.79
C HIS A 402 -4.16 -22.08 -0.68
N VAL A 403 -4.96 -21.17 -0.12
CA VAL A 403 -5.78 -21.41 1.06
C VAL A 403 -7.09 -20.63 0.98
N GLU A 404 -8.12 -21.14 1.65
CA GLU A 404 -9.34 -20.39 1.82
C GLU A 404 -9.09 -19.19 2.75
N LEU A 405 -9.25 -17.98 2.21
CA LEU A 405 -9.19 -16.76 3.01
C LEU A 405 -10.39 -16.68 3.96
N THR A 406 -10.11 -16.27 5.19
CA THR A 406 -11.15 -15.98 6.19
C THR A 406 -11.99 -14.77 5.78
N VAL A 407 -13.18 -14.61 6.36
CA VAL A 407 -14.05 -13.45 6.09
C VAL A 407 -13.33 -12.13 6.39
N ALA A 408 -12.52 -12.09 7.45
CA ALA A 408 -11.70 -10.93 7.78
C ALA A 408 -10.63 -10.63 6.72
N GLU A 409 -9.94 -11.66 6.19
CA GLU A 409 -8.95 -11.49 5.13
C GLU A 409 -9.58 -11.01 3.81
N LYS A 410 -10.79 -11.51 3.50
CA LYS A 410 -11.58 -11.06 2.34
C LYS A 410 -12.10 -9.63 2.49
N GLY A 411 -12.39 -9.19 3.73
CA GLY A 411 -12.89 -7.86 4.05
C GLY A 411 -11.84 -6.73 4.09
N ARG A 412 -10.60 -7.00 3.66
CA ARG A 412 -9.49 -6.01 3.60
C ARG A 412 -9.80 -4.80 2.70
N ASP A 413 -10.85 -4.88 1.88
CA ASP A 413 -11.17 -3.91 0.85
C ASP A 413 -12.00 -2.68 1.30
N GLU A 414 -12.48 -2.60 2.54
CA GLU A 414 -13.40 -1.50 2.89
C GLU A 414 -12.72 -0.33 3.63
N GLU A 415 -12.03 -0.52 4.77
CA GLU A 415 -11.54 0.65 5.56
C GLU A 415 -10.29 0.40 6.43
N HIS A 416 -9.72 -0.80 6.48
CA HIS A 416 -8.73 -1.16 7.52
C HIS A 416 -7.41 -1.73 6.96
N GLU A 417 -6.32 -0.98 7.11
CA GLU A 417 -4.98 -1.46 6.75
C GLU A 417 -4.44 -2.41 7.84
N TRP A 418 -4.29 -3.69 7.50
CA TRP A 418 -3.71 -4.69 8.41
C TRP A 418 -2.30 -4.34 8.91
N ASP A 419 -1.57 -3.51 8.17
CA ASP A 419 -0.21 -3.08 8.52
C ASP A 419 -0.22 -1.99 9.63
N GLU A 420 -1.38 -1.40 9.91
CA GLU A 420 -1.59 -0.42 10.99
C GLU A 420 -1.99 -1.08 12.33
N LEU A 421 -2.16 -2.41 12.35
CA LEU A 421 -2.50 -3.11 13.58
C LEU A 421 -1.34 -3.07 14.58
N ARG A 422 -1.47 -2.19 15.58
CA ARG A 422 -0.54 -2.12 16.72
C ARG A 422 -0.56 -3.42 17.53
N PRO A 423 0.56 -3.79 18.19
CA PRO A 423 0.57 -4.87 19.17
C PRO A 423 -0.51 -4.67 20.24
N LEU A 424 -1.04 -5.78 20.75
CA LEU A 424 -1.97 -5.79 21.87
C LEU A 424 -1.20 -5.81 23.17
N LEU A 425 -1.64 -4.99 24.13
CA LEU A 425 -1.18 -5.08 25.50
C LEU A 425 -2.07 -6.10 26.25
N LEU A 426 -1.49 -7.24 26.58
CA LEU A 426 -2.14 -8.35 27.26
C LEU A 426 -1.70 -8.39 28.73
N ARG A 427 -2.65 -8.45 29.65
CA ARG A 427 -2.36 -8.78 31.04
C ARG A 427 -2.41 -10.30 31.22
N VAL A 428 -1.28 -10.91 31.55
CA VAL A 428 -1.18 -12.35 31.82
C VAL A 428 -1.13 -12.57 33.32
N GLU A 429 -1.97 -13.47 33.82
CA GLU A 429 -2.04 -13.89 35.22
C GLU A 429 -1.84 -15.40 35.27
N VAL A 430 -0.78 -15.87 35.93
CA VAL A 430 -0.43 -17.29 36.04
C VAL A 430 -0.61 -17.77 37.47
N HIS A 431 -1.40 -18.82 37.63
CA HIS A 431 -1.86 -19.42 38.89
C HIS A 431 -1.04 -20.66 39.19
N HIS A 432 0.01 -20.48 39.99
CA HIS A 432 0.89 -21.57 40.42
C HIS A 432 0.42 -22.17 41.74
N TYR A 433 0.29 -23.49 41.80
CA TYR A 433 0.04 -24.20 43.05
C TYR A 433 1.36 -24.66 43.68
N GLU A 434 1.61 -24.27 44.93
CA GLU A 434 2.86 -24.57 45.66
C GLU A 434 3.17 -26.08 45.69
N LYS A 435 2.15 -26.94 45.72
CA LYS A 435 2.31 -28.38 45.66
C LYS A 435 1.88 -28.90 44.29
N LYS A 436 2.57 -29.94 43.83
CA LYS A 436 2.24 -30.60 42.57
C LYS A 436 0.80 -31.13 42.58
N GLY A 437 -0.04 -30.56 41.73
CA GLY A 437 -1.44 -30.95 41.51
C GLY A 437 -2.39 -29.76 41.59
N TYR A 438 -3.50 -29.82 40.85
CA TYR A 438 -4.51 -28.75 40.83
C TYR A 438 -5.09 -28.50 42.22
N CYS A 439 -5.14 -27.22 42.63
CA CYS A 439 -5.63 -26.80 43.95
C CYS A 439 -4.89 -27.44 45.14
N GLN A 440 -3.61 -27.79 44.99
CA GLN A 440 -2.80 -28.35 46.07
C GLN A 440 -1.85 -27.30 46.65
N GLY A 441 -2.00 -26.97 47.94
CA GLY A 441 -1.14 -26.00 48.63
C GLY A 441 -1.62 -24.56 48.46
N GLU A 442 -0.71 -23.61 48.70
CA GLU A 442 -1.00 -22.19 48.51
C GLU A 442 -1.00 -21.81 47.02
N LEU A 443 -1.91 -20.91 46.63
CA LEU A 443 -1.97 -20.35 45.29
C LEU A 443 -1.03 -19.14 45.23
N LEU A 444 -0.05 -19.21 44.33
CA LEU A 444 0.87 -18.13 44.00
C LEU A 444 0.43 -17.55 42.66
N ILE A 445 0.20 -16.25 42.62
CA ILE A 445 -0.24 -15.56 41.40
C ILE A 445 0.94 -14.73 40.88
N ALA A 446 1.43 -15.08 39.71
CA ALA A 446 2.37 -14.26 38.95
C ALA A 446 1.59 -13.42 37.94
N THR A 447 1.96 -12.16 37.75
CA THR A 447 1.33 -11.29 36.76
C THR A 447 2.37 -10.58 35.91
N GLY A 448 2.09 -10.45 34.62
CA GLY A 448 2.95 -9.78 33.66
C GLY A 448 2.15 -9.03 32.60
N ASP A 449 2.73 -7.94 32.13
CA ASP A 449 2.20 -7.15 31.02
C ASP A 449 2.98 -7.50 29.76
N CYS A 450 2.31 -8.15 28.82
CA CYS A 450 2.95 -8.74 27.65
C CYS A 450 2.44 -8.06 26.38
N TYR A 451 3.36 -7.66 25.51
CA TYR A 451 3.01 -7.19 24.18
C TYR A 451 2.94 -8.38 23.23
N VAL A 452 1.75 -8.67 22.72
CA VAL A 452 1.53 -9.75 21.76
C VAL A 452 1.12 -9.21 20.41
N ARG A 453 1.43 -9.97 19.36
CA ARG A 453 1.05 -9.56 18.00
C ARG A 453 -0.47 -9.56 17.86
N ARG A 454 -1.03 -8.45 17.37
CA ARG A 454 -2.46 -8.36 17.07
C ARG A 454 -2.80 -9.18 15.84
N ARG A 455 -3.70 -10.15 16.04
CA ARG A 455 -4.11 -11.12 15.03
C ARG A 455 -5.51 -10.88 14.46
N ARG A 456 -6.33 -10.04 15.08
CA ARG A 456 -7.65 -9.69 14.53
C ARG A 456 -7.89 -8.19 14.63
N PHE A 457 -8.75 -7.70 13.74
CA PHE A 457 -9.22 -6.33 13.81
C PHE A 457 -10.05 -6.10 15.07
N TYR A 458 -11.00 -6.98 15.37
CA TYR A 458 -11.76 -6.90 16.61
C TYR A 458 -10.99 -7.54 17.76
N ILE A 459 -10.93 -6.86 18.90
CA ILE A 459 -10.19 -7.32 20.08
C ILE A 459 -10.81 -8.62 20.62
N GLU A 460 -12.14 -8.73 20.63
CA GLU A 460 -12.85 -9.95 21.05
C GLU A 460 -12.49 -11.21 20.26
N ASP A 461 -12.05 -11.06 19.00
CA ASP A 461 -11.69 -12.19 18.15
C ASP A 461 -10.22 -12.60 18.31
N CYS A 462 -9.41 -11.75 18.96
CA CYS A 462 -7.99 -12.03 19.15
C CYS A 462 -7.80 -13.24 20.07
N LYS A 463 -7.00 -14.20 19.60
CA LYS A 463 -6.54 -15.35 20.39
C LYS A 463 -5.04 -15.23 20.58
N VAL A 464 -4.57 -15.70 21.73
CA VAL A 464 -3.16 -15.64 22.13
C VAL A 464 -2.68 -17.05 22.43
N ALA A 465 -1.48 -17.41 21.99
CA ALA A 465 -0.80 -18.64 22.37
C ALA A 465 0.41 -18.34 23.27
N LEU A 466 0.92 -19.34 23.99
CA LEU A 466 2.15 -19.16 24.80
C LEU A 466 3.37 -18.81 23.95
N SER A 467 3.40 -19.24 22.69
CA SER A 467 4.46 -18.90 21.73
C SER A 467 4.40 -17.44 21.25
N ASP A 468 3.30 -16.72 21.49
CA ASP A 468 3.21 -15.29 21.22
C ASP A 468 3.91 -14.44 22.28
N LEU A 469 4.14 -15.00 23.49
CA LEU A 469 4.87 -14.33 24.55
C LEU A 469 6.37 -14.34 24.27
N CYS A 470 7.05 -13.22 24.49
CA CYS A 470 8.50 -13.19 24.32
C CYS A 470 9.18 -14.05 25.41
N GLU A 471 10.42 -14.48 25.14
CA GLU A 471 11.19 -15.34 26.06
C GLU A 471 11.31 -14.74 27.47
N ASN A 472 11.59 -13.43 27.55
CA ASN A 472 11.70 -12.71 28.82
C ASN A 472 10.38 -12.70 29.61
N ASP A 473 9.25 -12.53 28.92
CA ASP A 473 7.93 -12.52 29.56
C ASP A 473 7.58 -13.91 30.10
N ARG A 474 7.87 -14.97 29.33
CA ARG A 474 7.68 -16.35 29.80
C ARG A 474 8.54 -16.68 31.00
N MET A 475 9.81 -16.26 31.00
CA MET A 475 10.68 -16.41 32.17
C MET A 475 10.14 -15.64 33.38
N ALA A 476 9.68 -14.40 33.19
CA ALA A 476 9.15 -13.57 34.29
C ALA A 476 7.86 -14.16 34.90
N LEU A 477 7.09 -14.89 34.11
CA LEU A 477 5.84 -15.56 34.51
C LEU A 477 6.06 -17.01 35.01
N ASP A 478 7.32 -17.48 35.06
CA ASP A 478 7.70 -18.86 35.43
C ASP A 478 7.05 -19.93 34.53
N LEU A 479 7.03 -19.66 33.22
CA LEU A 479 6.42 -20.52 32.20
C LEU A 479 7.43 -21.37 31.40
N GLU A 480 8.74 -21.15 31.53
CA GLU A 480 9.75 -21.92 30.77
C GLU A 480 9.80 -23.40 31.18
N ASP A 481 9.76 -23.66 32.49
CA ASP A 481 9.83 -25.00 33.06
C ASP A 481 8.43 -25.61 33.30
N ALA A 482 7.36 -24.88 32.93
CA ALA A 482 6.00 -25.30 33.15
C ALA A 482 5.62 -26.48 32.22
N ASP A 483 4.96 -27.49 32.80
CA ASP A 483 4.45 -28.63 32.04
C ASP A 483 3.13 -28.24 31.34
N VAL A 484 3.25 -27.76 30.10
CA VAL A 484 2.11 -27.36 29.26
C VAL A 484 1.03 -28.45 29.11
N GLY A 485 1.39 -29.73 29.29
CA GLY A 485 0.45 -30.85 29.23
C GLY A 485 -0.55 -30.91 30.40
N VAL A 486 -0.31 -30.15 31.48
CA VAL A 486 -1.19 -30.07 32.65
C VAL A 486 -1.69 -28.65 32.94
N MET A 487 -1.35 -27.69 32.10
CA MET A 487 -1.83 -26.31 32.17
C MET A 487 -3.24 -26.19 31.57
N ASP A 488 -3.98 -25.19 32.03
CA ASP A 488 -5.34 -24.86 31.61
C ASP A 488 -5.48 -23.34 31.52
N ASP A 489 -6.45 -22.85 30.77
CA ASP A 489 -6.83 -21.43 30.67
C ASP A 489 -8.29 -21.20 31.13
N GLY A 490 -8.84 -22.17 31.86
CA GLY A 490 -10.21 -22.21 32.35
C GLY A 490 -11.19 -22.99 31.47
N ASP A 491 -10.74 -23.54 30.33
CA ASP A 491 -11.55 -24.36 29.41
C ASP A 491 -11.22 -25.86 29.53
N ASP A 492 -12.20 -26.76 29.35
CA ASP A 492 -11.92 -28.22 29.40
C ASP A 492 -11.07 -28.67 28.19
N ARG A 493 -9.74 -28.64 28.34
CA ARG A 493 -8.77 -29.03 27.31
C ARG A 493 -8.26 -30.45 27.53
N ARG A 494 -9.00 -31.41 26.98
CA ARG A 494 -8.62 -32.83 27.00
C ARG A 494 -7.28 -33.06 26.31
N GLY A 495 -6.22 -33.23 27.09
CA GLY A 495 -4.86 -33.47 26.62
C GLY A 495 -3.87 -32.34 26.90
N GLY A 496 -4.29 -31.30 27.63
CA GLY A 496 -3.46 -30.14 27.97
C GLY A 496 -3.37 -29.11 26.84
N ILE A 497 -2.46 -28.15 27.01
CA ILE A 497 -2.14 -27.14 26.01
C ILE A 497 -0.76 -27.40 25.39
N THR A 498 -0.54 -26.86 24.21
CA THR A 498 0.78 -26.75 23.57
C THR A 498 1.19 -25.29 23.50
N MET A 499 2.45 -25.02 23.14
CA MET A 499 2.93 -23.64 22.97
C MET A 499 2.10 -22.84 21.97
N ASP A 500 1.56 -23.50 20.93
CA ASP A 500 0.79 -22.89 19.84
C ASP A 500 -0.72 -23.06 20.02
N THR A 501 -1.17 -23.62 21.15
CA THR A 501 -2.61 -23.79 21.41
C THR A 501 -3.25 -22.41 21.64
N PRO A 502 -4.31 -22.03 20.89
CA PRO A 502 -4.99 -20.76 21.13
C PRO A 502 -5.69 -20.77 22.49
N LEU A 503 -5.32 -19.82 23.35
CA LEU A 503 -5.82 -19.66 24.70
C LEU A 503 -6.98 -18.64 24.77
N ASN A 504 -7.78 -18.75 25.82
CA ASN A 504 -8.99 -17.99 26.07
C ASN A 504 -8.67 -16.64 26.72
N ALA A 505 -7.97 -15.80 25.97
CA ALA A 505 -7.82 -14.40 26.32
C ALA A 505 -9.16 -13.67 26.13
N VAL A 506 -9.59 -12.90 27.14
CA VAL A 506 -10.87 -12.18 27.14
C VAL A 506 -10.64 -10.67 27.11
N PRO A 507 -11.51 -9.88 26.45
CA PRO A 507 -11.45 -8.41 26.52
C PRO A 507 -11.40 -7.93 27.96
N TRP A 508 -10.43 -7.07 28.27
CA TRP A 508 -10.27 -6.48 29.59
C TRP A 508 -9.99 -5.00 29.43
N THR A 509 -10.81 -4.16 30.04
CA THR A 509 -10.52 -2.76 30.32
C THR A 509 -9.97 -2.60 31.74
N SER A 510 -8.72 -2.15 31.87
CA SER A 510 -8.17 -1.71 33.16
C SER A 510 -8.63 -0.27 33.46
N ALA A 511 -8.72 0.09 34.75
CA ALA A 511 -9.05 1.44 35.17
C ALA A 511 -7.84 2.40 35.08
N THR A 512 -6.63 1.86 34.99
CA THR A 512 -5.37 2.60 35.07
C THR A 512 -4.48 2.43 33.85
N ASP A 513 -4.78 1.47 32.98
CA ASP A 513 -3.86 1.03 31.94
C ASP A 513 -4.60 0.68 30.64
N ASP A 514 -3.86 0.72 29.54
CA ASP A 514 -4.35 0.46 28.18
C ASP A 514 -4.38 -1.04 27.83
N HIS A 515 -4.56 -1.92 28.83
CA HIS A 515 -4.74 -3.35 28.56
C HIS A 515 -5.97 -3.55 27.69
N GLU A 516 -5.85 -4.42 26.68
CA GLU A 516 -6.94 -4.75 25.77
C GLU A 516 -7.51 -6.15 26.08
N LEU A 517 -6.66 -7.05 26.59
CA LEU A 517 -7.00 -8.43 26.88
C LEU A 517 -6.47 -8.88 28.25
N LYS A 518 -7.15 -9.87 28.84
CA LYS A 518 -6.69 -10.68 29.97
C LYS A 518 -6.48 -12.12 29.54
N LEU A 519 -5.37 -12.73 29.94
CA LEU A 519 -5.19 -14.18 29.90
C LEU A 519 -4.93 -14.69 31.33
N VAL A 520 -5.68 -15.69 31.75
CA VAL A 520 -5.47 -16.41 33.02
C VAL A 520 -5.04 -17.83 32.69
N ILE A 521 -3.99 -18.31 33.35
CA ILE A 521 -3.38 -19.63 33.14
C ILE A 521 -3.18 -20.32 34.48
#